data_AF-A0A9N9U739-F1
#
_entry.id   AF-A0A9N9U739-F1
#
_cell.length_a   1.000
_cell.length_b   1.000
_cell.length_c   1.000
_cell.angle_alpha   90.00
_cell.angle_beta   90.00
_cell.angle_gamma   90.00
#
_symmetry.space_group_name_H-M   'P 1'
#
loop_
_entity.id
_entity.type
_entity.pdbx_description
1 polymer ?
#
loop_
_entity_poly.entity_id
_entity_poly.type
_entity_poly.pdbx_seq_one_letter_code
_entity_poly.pdbx_strand_id
1 'polypeptide(L)'
;MQGPPYLHDSPEEYAVPLPCVMCVPQGFQVDCIECNLKQQIASSPQTGFLTLPNQLPVDLSTFEQPAATLSYYNPLLLSAVPIPPDVPAYSQAFPTVPIAMPGGSALQLRVPWSRNVLPLVEPRIQDVTVSLWTSVPIDTSLMSELLASYFQQGYLISIPFQKDLFLEDLVSDRHQPAEYEVKHCSPLLVNAILAMAANTYTSGPLIAKGFKLASLSESFLTQAMQIWESEVLNEPKLTTIQAAQILSLYHATVMRNDIASDILSRAVAMASQLELFTASDDEWTSTGMARKFTSWSLFSWQSTYCFYNFMPPLITEPPVTALPDYASVSESTGEMFLGNPEIEPTRPLYLGMTFRAVALLNVILNDINLTGSIRGTEYPKTSTLAKQQILTFCARLRFWFGALPNEIQNSNAELIHHLRIHLAYSHVQFALLEPWVQDGLPSLIEDKDTHSLYEWGIKAQMKRQQLVELFHIKHGEIGAGNFRWLHPFLLGSLPGGRKTMASTQPI
;
A
#
# COMPACT_ATOMS: atom_id res chain seq x y z
N MET A 1 -13.03 72.37 -17.52
CA MET A 1 -13.84 72.70 -16.33
C MET A 1 -13.96 71.45 -15.51
N GLN A 2 -13.71 71.60 -14.22
CA GLN A 2 -13.48 70.55 -13.23
C GLN A 2 -14.72 69.65 -13.08
N GLY A 3 -14.50 68.33 -13.06
CA GLY A 3 -15.39 67.37 -12.39
C GLY A 3 -14.58 66.70 -11.30
N PRO A 4 -15.02 66.78 -10.04
CA PRO A 4 -15.38 65.57 -9.27
C PRO A 4 -16.51 65.87 -8.23
N PRO A 5 -16.89 65.03 -7.23
CA PRO A 5 -16.26 63.77 -6.79
C PRO A 5 -17.18 62.58 -6.37
N TYR A 6 -16.51 61.42 -6.30
CA TYR A 6 -16.65 60.24 -5.43
C TYR A 6 -17.69 60.24 -4.28
N LEU A 7 -18.38 59.10 -4.09
CA LEU A 7 -18.13 58.11 -3.01
C LEU A 7 -19.17 56.96 -3.01
N HIS A 8 -18.66 55.75 -2.78
CA HIS A 8 -19.27 54.51 -2.25
C HIS A 8 -20.80 54.30 -2.30
N ASP A 9 -21.26 53.24 -2.97
CA ASP A 9 -21.64 51.99 -2.31
C ASP A 9 -22.12 50.94 -3.32
N SER A 10 -21.82 49.69 -3.00
CA SER A 10 -22.03 48.45 -3.77
C SER A 10 -23.49 48.18 -4.13
N PRO A 11 -23.81 47.72 -5.36
CA PRO A 11 -25.05 47.00 -5.61
C PRO A 11 -24.81 45.49 -5.59
N GLU A 12 -25.63 44.80 -4.81
CA GLU A 12 -25.80 43.35 -4.77
C GLU A 12 -25.98 42.79 -6.19
N GLU A 13 -24.95 42.10 -6.71
CA GLU A 13 -25.11 41.21 -7.85
C GLU A 13 -25.47 39.81 -7.33
N TYR A 14 -26.69 39.41 -7.66
CA TYR A 14 -27.22 38.05 -7.53
C TYR A 14 -26.30 37.05 -8.26
N ALA A 15 -25.35 36.47 -7.52
CA ALA A 15 -24.70 35.23 -7.90
C ALA A 15 -25.65 34.07 -7.56
N VAL A 16 -26.19 33.42 -8.58
CA VAL A 16 -26.88 32.13 -8.44
C VAL A 16 -25.86 31.10 -7.96
N PRO A 17 -25.98 30.52 -6.75
CA PRO A 17 -25.09 29.45 -6.32
C PRO A 17 -25.48 28.16 -7.06
N LEU A 18 -24.49 27.54 -7.70
CA LEU A 18 -24.57 26.14 -8.10
C LEU A 18 -24.95 25.30 -6.87
N PRO A 19 -26.00 24.45 -6.94
CA PRO A 19 -26.46 23.73 -5.78
C PRO A 19 -25.44 22.67 -5.36
N CYS A 20 -24.97 22.75 -4.12
CA CYS A 20 -24.48 21.60 -3.36
C CYS A 20 -25.55 20.50 -3.45
N VAL A 21 -25.28 19.44 -4.20
CA VAL A 21 -26.12 18.24 -4.17
C VAL A 21 -25.74 17.43 -2.92
N MET A 22 -26.13 17.97 -1.77
CA MET A 22 -26.35 17.22 -0.53
C MET A 22 -27.83 17.42 -0.17
N CYS A 23 -28.69 16.68 -0.85
CA CYS A 23 -30.05 16.43 -0.37
C CYS A 23 -30.18 14.94 -0.09
N VAL A 24 -29.67 14.52 1.08
CA VAL A 24 -30.12 13.28 1.71
C VAL A 24 -31.52 13.58 2.26
N PRO A 25 -32.55 12.75 1.99
CA PRO A 25 -33.86 12.93 2.61
C PRO A 25 -33.70 12.91 4.13
N GLN A 26 -34.36 13.86 4.81
CA GLN A 26 -34.35 13.98 6.27
C GLN A 26 -34.65 12.62 6.92
N GLY A 27 -33.63 12.02 7.55
CA GLY A 27 -33.74 10.73 8.25
C GLY A 27 -32.51 9.82 8.21
N PHE A 28 -31.51 10.06 7.36
CA PHE A 28 -30.30 9.22 7.26
C PHE A 28 -29.02 10.01 7.55
N GLN A 29 -28.45 9.83 8.75
CA GLN A 29 -27.06 10.17 9.03
C GLN A 29 -26.18 9.00 8.59
N VAL A 30 -25.43 9.18 7.49
CA VAL A 30 -24.33 8.29 7.13
C VAL A 30 -23.09 8.90 7.76
N ASP A 31 -22.66 8.35 8.89
CA ASP A 31 -21.48 8.86 9.60
C ASP A 31 -20.22 8.60 8.77
N CYS A 32 -19.66 9.70 8.27
CA CYS A 32 -18.38 9.74 7.57
C CYS A 32 -17.29 9.04 8.42
N ILE A 33 -16.39 8.29 7.79
CA ILE A 33 -15.23 7.66 8.47
C ILE A 33 -14.43 8.71 9.27
N GLU A 34 -14.36 9.94 8.75
CA GLU A 34 -13.72 11.06 9.43
C GLU A 34 -14.52 11.57 10.65
N CYS A 35 -15.86 11.49 10.62
CA CYS A 35 -16.73 11.80 11.75
C CYS A 35 -16.64 10.73 12.85
N ASN A 36 -16.51 9.45 12.48
CA ASN A 36 -16.30 8.37 13.43
C ASN A 36 -14.95 8.48 14.15
N LEU A 37 -13.86 8.83 13.43
CA LEU A 37 -12.56 9.11 14.03
C LEU A 37 -12.60 10.32 14.98
N LYS A 38 -13.31 11.40 14.62
CA LYS A 38 -13.48 12.58 15.49
C LYS A 38 -14.36 12.31 16.71
N GLN A 39 -15.40 11.48 16.58
CA GLN A 39 -16.27 11.11 17.71
C GLN A 39 -15.59 10.14 18.69
N GLN A 40 -14.74 9.23 18.22
CA GLN A 40 -13.96 8.32 19.07
C GLN A 40 -12.96 9.06 19.99
N ILE A 41 -12.42 10.20 19.56
CA ILE A 41 -11.52 11.03 20.37
C ILE A 41 -12.26 11.78 21.49
N ALA A 42 -13.55 12.04 21.31
CA ALA A 42 -14.35 12.85 22.26
C ALA A 42 -14.91 12.05 23.44
N SER A 43 -14.84 10.72 23.44
CA SER A 43 -15.42 9.89 24.51
C SER A 43 -14.49 8.75 24.94
N SER A 44 -13.69 9.00 25.97
CA SER A 44 -13.29 7.95 26.91
C SER A 44 -13.33 8.54 28.32
N PRO A 45 -13.93 7.83 29.30
CA PRO A 45 -13.11 6.82 29.95
C PRO A 45 -13.83 5.49 30.24
N GLN A 46 -13.00 4.43 30.28
CA GLN A 46 -13.16 3.14 30.97
C GLN A 46 -13.76 1.94 30.20
N THR A 47 -12.86 0.95 30.00
CA THR A 47 -13.05 -0.51 30.10
C THR A 47 -14.43 -1.09 29.78
N GLY A 48 -14.52 -1.81 28.66
CA GLY A 48 -15.59 -2.76 28.39
C GLY A 48 -15.69 -3.07 26.90
N PHE A 49 -15.72 -4.35 26.56
CA PHE A 49 -15.99 -4.89 25.21
C PHE A 49 -16.97 -4.00 24.41
N LEU A 50 -16.49 -3.37 23.34
CA LEU A 50 -17.33 -2.55 22.47
C LEU A 50 -18.16 -3.47 21.57
N THR A 51 -19.41 -3.65 21.96
CA THR A 51 -20.50 -4.15 21.11
C THR A 51 -20.97 -2.97 20.25
N LEU A 52 -20.78 -3.07 18.92
CA LEU A 52 -21.41 -2.13 17.98
C LEU A 52 -22.93 -2.35 17.93
N PRO A 53 -23.75 -1.31 17.74
CA PRO A 53 -25.20 -1.44 17.71
C PRO A 53 -25.65 -2.34 16.55
N ASN A 54 -26.41 -3.37 16.90
CA ASN A 54 -27.14 -4.19 15.95
C ASN A 54 -28.10 -3.31 15.14
N GLN A 55 -28.10 -3.55 13.81
CA GLN A 55 -29.11 -3.12 12.83
C GLN A 55 -29.01 -1.67 12.32
N LEU A 56 -28.27 -1.50 11.22
CA LEU A 56 -28.70 -0.60 10.14
C LEU A 56 -29.34 -1.46 9.04
N PRO A 57 -30.60 -1.25 8.67
CA PRO A 57 -31.18 -1.89 7.50
C PRO A 57 -30.52 -1.30 6.25
N VAL A 58 -29.64 -2.07 5.61
CA VAL A 58 -29.04 -1.72 4.33
C VAL A 58 -30.04 -2.03 3.23
N ASP A 59 -30.62 -1.00 2.61
CA ASP A 59 -31.46 -1.18 1.42
C ASP A 59 -30.58 -1.56 0.21
N LEU A 60 -30.63 -2.84 -0.14
CA LEU A 60 -29.86 -3.48 -1.22
C LEU A 60 -30.24 -3.03 -2.64
N SER A 61 -31.24 -2.16 -2.81
CA SER A 61 -31.79 -1.79 -4.12
C SER A 61 -31.13 -0.59 -4.80
N THR A 62 -30.32 0.20 -4.08
CA THR A 62 -29.60 1.37 -4.62
C THR A 62 -28.15 1.07 -5.01
N PHE A 63 -27.74 -0.20 -4.97
CA PHE A 63 -26.39 -0.68 -5.24
C PHE A 63 -26.10 -0.85 -6.74
N GLU A 64 -25.83 0.24 -7.44
CA GLU A 64 -25.11 0.18 -8.72
C GLU A 64 -23.62 0.49 -8.51
N GLN A 65 -22.74 -0.30 -9.14
CA GLN A 65 -21.33 0.05 -9.24
C GLN A 65 -21.17 1.37 -9.99
N PRO A 66 -20.16 2.21 -9.68
CA PRO A 66 -19.77 3.26 -10.60
C PRO A 66 -19.31 2.61 -11.92
N ALA A 67 -20.16 2.68 -12.95
CA ALA A 67 -19.90 2.20 -14.31
C ALA A 67 -18.61 2.80 -14.92
N ALA A 68 -18.10 3.88 -14.33
CA ALA A 68 -16.91 4.60 -14.78
C ALA A 68 -15.59 3.82 -14.63
N THR A 69 -15.49 2.79 -13.79
CA THR A 69 -14.21 2.06 -13.61
C THR A 69 -13.88 1.06 -14.72
N LEU A 70 -14.86 0.69 -15.56
CA LEU A 70 -14.69 -0.27 -16.66
C LEU A 70 -14.64 0.38 -18.05
N SER A 71 -15.07 1.65 -18.20
CA SER A 71 -15.15 2.31 -19.50
C SER A 71 -13.79 2.72 -20.10
N TYR A 72 -12.71 2.73 -19.30
CA TYR A 72 -11.40 3.25 -19.74
C TYR A 72 -10.40 2.20 -20.22
N TYR A 73 -10.69 0.91 -20.02
CA TYR A 73 -9.81 -0.17 -20.47
C TYR A 73 -10.34 -0.74 -21.78
N ASN A 74 -9.75 -0.26 -22.89
CA ASN A 74 -10.16 -0.60 -24.24
C ASN A 74 -10.03 -2.13 -24.50
N PRO A 75 -11.14 -2.86 -24.76
CA PRO A 75 -11.10 -4.29 -25.06
C PRO A 75 -10.44 -4.61 -26.42
N LEU A 76 -10.11 -3.61 -27.24
CA LEU A 76 -9.49 -3.80 -28.57
C LEU A 76 -7.99 -4.11 -28.54
N LEU A 77 -7.32 -4.07 -27.39
CA LEU A 77 -5.93 -4.56 -27.27
C LEU A 77 -5.83 -6.10 -27.26
N LEU A 78 -6.96 -6.81 -27.28
CA LEU A 78 -7.01 -8.28 -27.22
C LEU A 78 -7.45 -8.97 -28.52
N SER A 79 -7.70 -8.25 -29.63
CA SER A 79 -8.10 -8.90 -30.89
C SER A 79 -7.03 -8.77 -31.99
N ALA A 80 -6.26 -9.84 -32.20
CA ALA A 80 -5.90 -10.33 -33.53
C ALA A 80 -5.02 -11.60 -33.44
N VAL A 81 -5.65 -12.78 -33.36
CA VAL A 81 -5.08 -14.00 -33.95
C VAL A 81 -6.19 -14.66 -34.77
N PRO A 82 -6.02 -14.93 -36.08
CA PRO A 82 -7.07 -15.52 -36.89
C PRO A 82 -7.23 -17.02 -36.58
N ILE A 83 -8.47 -17.47 -36.45
CA ILE A 83 -8.85 -18.89 -36.31
C ILE A 83 -9.06 -19.47 -37.73
N PRO A 84 -8.43 -20.60 -38.13
CA PRO A 84 -8.77 -21.28 -39.37
C PRO A 84 -10.08 -22.10 -39.22
N PRO A 85 -10.82 -22.32 -40.33
CA PRO A 85 -12.15 -22.92 -40.28
C PRO A 85 -12.11 -24.45 -40.23
N ASP A 86 -13.25 -25.01 -39.80
CA ASP A 86 -13.69 -26.41 -39.86
C ASP A 86 -13.32 -27.32 -38.67
N VAL A 87 -14.36 -27.70 -37.88
CA VAL A 87 -14.79 -29.08 -37.53
C VAL A 87 -16.02 -28.99 -36.57
N PRO A 88 -17.02 -29.91 -36.66
CA PRO A 88 -18.41 -29.68 -36.23
C PRO A 88 -18.75 -30.15 -34.81
N ALA A 89 -19.95 -29.75 -34.36
CA ALA A 89 -20.56 -29.94 -33.05
C ALA A 89 -20.74 -31.40 -32.61
N TYR A 90 -20.45 -31.73 -31.34
CA TYR A 90 -21.44 -32.19 -30.34
C TYR A 90 -20.83 -32.53 -28.97
N SER A 91 -21.66 -32.34 -27.93
CA SER A 91 -21.62 -32.85 -26.54
C SER A 91 -20.85 -32.06 -25.47
N GLN A 92 -21.64 -31.63 -24.49
CA GLN A 92 -21.30 -30.81 -23.33
C GLN A 92 -20.57 -31.65 -22.26
N ALA A 93 -19.33 -31.29 -22.01
CA ALA A 93 -18.62 -31.48 -20.74
C ALA A 93 -17.65 -30.31 -20.63
N PHE A 94 -17.71 -29.53 -19.55
CA PHE A 94 -16.73 -28.47 -19.31
C PHE A 94 -15.35 -29.12 -19.12
N PRO A 95 -14.35 -28.87 -19.99
CA PRO A 95 -13.04 -29.45 -19.80
C PRO A 95 -12.32 -28.68 -18.68
N THR A 96 -11.93 -29.39 -17.62
CA THR A 96 -10.72 -29.05 -16.86
C THR A 96 -9.58 -28.98 -17.85
N VAL A 97 -9.15 -27.78 -18.24
CA VAL A 97 -7.94 -27.59 -19.05
C VAL A 97 -6.74 -27.79 -18.12
N PRO A 98 -5.91 -28.82 -18.32
CA PRO A 98 -4.60 -28.85 -17.70
C PRO A 98 -3.79 -27.73 -18.36
N ILE A 99 -3.33 -26.76 -17.58
CA ILE A 99 -2.34 -25.79 -18.07
C ILE A 99 -1.05 -26.59 -18.30
N ALA A 100 -0.86 -27.07 -19.53
CA ALA A 100 0.44 -27.49 -19.99
C ALA A 100 1.31 -26.23 -20.04
N MET A 101 2.31 -26.15 -19.16
CA MET A 101 3.36 -25.15 -19.27
C MET A 101 4.02 -25.30 -20.65
N PRO A 102 4.06 -24.26 -21.49
CA PRO A 102 4.94 -24.29 -22.64
C PRO A 102 6.36 -24.45 -22.12
N GLY A 103 7.00 -25.53 -22.53
CA GLY A 103 8.42 -25.74 -22.31
C GLY A 103 9.20 -24.49 -22.75
N GLY A 104 10.29 -24.22 -22.03
CA GLY A 104 11.17 -23.10 -22.28
C GLY A 104 11.55 -22.97 -23.76
N SER A 105 11.72 -21.73 -24.18
CA SER A 105 12.13 -21.27 -25.53
C SER A 105 10.99 -20.99 -26.52
N ALA A 106 10.20 -19.93 -26.27
CA ALA A 106 9.52 -19.21 -27.36
C ALA A 106 9.00 -17.79 -27.00
N LEU A 107 8.92 -17.43 -25.70
CA LEU A 107 8.51 -16.07 -25.27
C LEU A 107 9.69 -15.19 -24.81
N GLN A 108 10.90 -15.45 -25.32
CA GLN A 108 11.99 -14.45 -25.32
C GLN A 108 11.77 -13.40 -26.41
N LEU A 109 10.53 -12.93 -26.59
CA LEU A 109 10.31 -11.62 -27.19
C LEU A 109 10.79 -10.61 -26.14
N ARG A 110 12.10 -10.36 -26.19
CA ARG A 110 12.82 -9.16 -25.74
C ARG A 110 11.82 -8.01 -25.64
N VAL A 111 11.32 -7.73 -24.44
CA VAL A 111 10.74 -6.42 -24.16
C VAL A 111 11.95 -5.50 -24.22
N PRO A 112 12.09 -4.65 -25.25
CA PRO A 112 13.26 -3.79 -25.36
C PRO A 112 13.24 -2.85 -24.16
N TRP A 113 14.26 -2.90 -23.32
CA TRP A 113 14.52 -1.82 -22.37
C TRP A 113 14.66 -0.52 -23.18
N SER A 114 13.74 0.42 -22.99
CA SER A 114 13.84 1.89 -23.23
C SER A 114 12.53 2.47 -23.77
N ARG A 115 11.69 2.99 -22.86
CA ARG A 115 11.02 4.29 -23.11
C ARG A 115 10.47 5.01 -21.89
N ASN A 116 10.07 4.37 -20.78
CA ASN A 116 9.18 5.04 -19.81
C ASN A 116 9.47 4.81 -18.30
N VAL A 117 10.71 4.66 -17.84
CA VAL A 117 11.01 4.92 -16.41
C VAL A 117 11.83 6.18 -16.34
N LEU A 118 11.11 7.30 -16.20
CA LEU A 118 11.69 8.60 -15.98
C LEU A 118 12.58 8.56 -14.71
N PRO A 119 13.79 9.15 -14.73
CA PRO A 119 14.67 9.13 -13.56
C PRO A 119 14.05 9.93 -12.41
N LEU A 120 14.42 9.59 -11.18
CA LEU A 120 14.02 10.35 -10.00
C LEU A 120 14.77 11.67 -9.97
N VAL A 121 14.04 12.77 -9.79
CA VAL A 121 14.62 14.11 -9.63
C VAL A 121 14.89 14.33 -8.16
N GLU A 122 16.06 13.89 -7.70
CA GLU A 122 16.52 14.08 -6.32
C GLU A 122 18.04 14.32 -6.30
N PRO A 123 18.50 15.59 -6.37
CA PRO A 123 19.91 15.92 -6.50
C PRO A 123 20.74 15.54 -5.27
N ARG A 124 20.14 15.58 -4.07
CA ARG A 124 20.83 15.27 -2.79
C ARG A 124 21.44 13.87 -2.77
N ILE A 125 20.86 12.92 -3.50
CA ILE A 125 21.37 11.54 -3.56
C ILE A 125 22.81 11.49 -4.12
N GLN A 126 23.20 12.44 -4.98
CA GLN A 126 24.54 12.48 -5.59
C GLN A 126 25.62 12.99 -4.63
N ASP A 127 25.22 13.67 -3.56
CA ASP A 127 26.14 14.31 -2.61
C ASP A 127 26.50 13.41 -1.42
N VAL A 128 26.10 12.14 -1.44
CA VAL A 128 26.31 11.22 -0.32
C VAL A 128 27.79 10.84 -0.12
N THR A 129 28.23 10.89 1.13
CA THR A 129 29.55 10.38 1.56
C THR A 129 29.42 8.95 2.07
N VAL A 130 29.67 7.98 1.18
CA VAL A 130 29.48 6.54 1.40
C VAL A 130 30.06 6.04 2.74
N SER A 131 31.30 6.44 3.05
CA SER A 131 32.05 5.93 4.21
C SER A 131 31.45 6.28 5.56
N LEU A 132 30.51 7.23 5.63
CA LEU A 132 29.80 7.56 6.88
C LEU A 132 28.72 6.52 7.21
N TRP A 133 28.16 5.87 6.19
CA TRP A 133 26.91 5.12 6.33
C TRP A 133 27.08 3.61 6.20
N THR A 134 28.09 3.15 5.46
CA THR A 134 28.28 1.73 5.19
C THR A 134 29.78 1.40 5.11
N SER A 135 30.14 0.19 5.54
CA SER A 135 31.49 -0.36 5.37
C SER A 135 31.56 -1.32 4.19
N VAL A 136 30.44 -1.59 3.51
CA VAL A 136 30.45 -2.37 2.27
C VAL A 136 31.22 -1.58 1.21
N PRO A 137 32.19 -2.20 0.51
CA PRO A 137 33.07 -1.50 -0.41
C PRO A 137 32.35 -1.14 -1.71
N ILE A 138 31.73 0.04 -1.73
CA ILE A 138 31.03 0.61 -2.90
C ILE A 138 31.52 2.04 -3.16
N ASP A 139 31.31 2.53 -4.39
CA ASP A 139 31.51 3.94 -4.72
C ASP A 139 30.21 4.75 -4.60
N THR A 140 30.34 6.08 -4.64
CA THR A 140 29.19 7.01 -4.57
C THR A 140 28.20 6.79 -5.71
N SER A 141 28.67 6.40 -6.91
CA SER A 141 27.80 6.19 -8.07
C SER A 141 26.87 4.99 -7.86
N LEU A 142 27.39 3.89 -7.35
CA LEU A 142 26.64 2.69 -7.02
C LEU A 142 25.63 2.96 -5.90
N MET A 143 26.05 3.66 -4.83
CA MET A 143 25.15 4.03 -3.74
C MET A 143 24.01 4.93 -4.24
N SER A 144 24.33 5.93 -5.06
CA SER A 144 23.35 6.87 -5.61
C SER A 144 22.31 6.17 -6.48
N GLU A 145 22.75 5.25 -7.34
CA GLU A 145 21.86 4.46 -8.21
C GLU A 145 20.91 3.55 -7.40
N LEU A 146 21.42 2.91 -6.34
CA LEU A 146 20.60 2.10 -5.44
C LEU A 146 19.59 2.95 -4.67
N LEU A 147 20.00 4.10 -4.13
CA LEU A 147 19.09 5.03 -3.44
C LEU A 147 17.99 5.55 -4.38
N ALA A 148 18.35 5.95 -5.60
CA ALA A 148 17.37 6.39 -6.60
C ALA A 148 16.36 5.28 -6.91
N SER A 149 16.84 4.04 -7.14
CA SER A 149 15.97 2.88 -7.35
C SER A 149 15.07 2.59 -6.14
N TYR A 150 15.59 2.74 -4.92
CA TYR A 150 14.79 2.56 -3.71
C TYR A 150 13.65 3.58 -3.64
N PHE A 151 13.93 4.87 -3.79
CA PHE A 151 12.89 5.91 -3.72
C PHE A 151 11.84 5.79 -4.83
N GLN A 152 12.24 5.32 -6.02
CA GLN A 152 11.29 5.08 -7.11
C GLN A 152 10.36 3.89 -6.89
N GLN A 153 10.77 2.88 -6.11
CA GLN A 153 10.04 1.61 -6.06
C GLN A 153 9.87 1.05 -4.64
N GLY A 154 10.98 0.83 -3.95
CA GLY A 154 11.03 0.20 -2.63
C GLY A 154 10.41 1.06 -1.53
N TYR A 155 10.70 2.36 -1.54
CA TYR A 155 10.17 3.33 -0.58
C TYR A 155 8.64 3.41 -0.65
N LEU A 156 8.06 3.36 -1.85
CA LEU A 156 6.61 3.40 -2.08
C LEU A 156 5.87 2.11 -1.68
N ILE A 157 6.57 1.07 -1.20
CA ILE A 157 5.93 -0.13 -0.65
C ILE A 157 5.36 0.16 0.74
N SER A 158 6.10 0.88 1.59
CA SER A 158 5.72 1.06 3.00
C SER A 158 6.02 2.45 3.59
N ILE A 159 6.71 3.34 2.85
CA ILE A 159 7.02 4.74 3.20
C ILE A 159 7.46 4.89 4.68
N PRO A 160 8.58 4.23 5.07
CA PRO A 160 8.98 4.04 6.48
C PRO A 160 9.31 5.31 7.26
N PHE A 161 9.70 6.38 6.59
CA PHE A 161 10.22 7.61 7.18
C PHE A 161 9.90 8.81 6.29
N GLN A 162 10.00 10.04 6.81
CA GLN A 162 9.86 11.25 6.00
C GLN A 162 11.13 11.46 5.15
N LYS A 163 10.96 11.53 3.83
CA LYS A 163 12.06 11.51 2.85
C LYS A 163 13.04 12.67 3.00
N ASP A 164 12.53 13.90 3.12
CA ASP A 164 13.37 15.10 3.15
C ASP A 164 14.23 15.17 4.40
N LEU A 165 13.68 14.83 5.57
CA LEU A 165 14.42 14.73 6.83
C LEU A 165 15.55 13.68 6.74
N PHE A 166 15.27 12.53 6.13
CA PHE A 166 16.29 11.52 5.88
C PHE A 166 17.38 12.02 4.94
N LEU A 167 17.02 12.67 3.84
CA LEU A 167 17.97 13.14 2.83
C LEU A 167 18.81 14.32 3.32
N GLU A 168 18.25 15.23 4.12
CA GLU A 168 18.97 16.31 4.78
C GLU A 168 20.08 15.77 5.69
N ASP A 169 19.77 14.73 6.45
CA ASP A 169 20.72 14.05 7.33
C ASP A 169 21.71 13.16 6.58
N LEU A 170 21.31 12.60 5.44
CA LEU A 170 22.18 11.76 4.60
C LEU A 170 23.39 12.52 4.03
N VAL A 171 23.22 13.82 3.79
CA VAL A 171 24.24 14.71 3.17
C VAL A 171 24.76 15.78 4.14
N SER A 172 24.50 15.61 5.44
CA SER A 172 24.77 16.63 6.45
C SER A 172 26.24 17.02 6.56
N ASP A 173 27.16 16.09 6.30
CA ASP A 173 28.60 16.30 6.38
C ASP A 173 29.14 17.33 5.38
N ARG A 174 28.38 17.65 4.33
CA ARG A 174 28.79 18.60 3.28
C ARG A 174 28.20 19.99 3.41
N HIS A 175 27.05 20.12 4.08
CA HIS A 175 26.25 21.34 4.04
C HIS A 175 25.85 21.88 5.42
N GLN A 176 26.05 21.13 6.49
CA GLN A 176 25.58 21.49 7.82
C GLN A 176 26.72 22.00 8.72
N PRO A 177 26.44 22.89 9.69
CA PRO A 177 27.40 23.33 10.69
C PRO A 177 27.96 22.16 11.50
N ALA A 178 29.16 22.31 12.08
CA ALA A 178 29.81 21.28 12.90
C ALA A 178 29.00 20.82 14.14
N GLU A 179 27.98 21.58 14.54
CA GLU A 179 27.09 21.30 15.68
C GLU A 179 25.76 20.63 15.26
N TYR A 180 25.57 20.31 13.98
CA TYR A 180 24.34 19.68 13.51
C TYR A 180 24.21 18.24 14.00
N GLU A 181 23.11 17.96 14.69
CA GLU A 181 22.80 16.64 15.21
C GLU A 181 21.98 15.84 14.19
N VAL A 182 22.54 14.72 13.70
CA VAL A 182 21.87 13.78 12.81
C VAL A 182 20.85 12.94 13.60
N LYS A 183 19.57 13.07 13.27
CA LYS A 183 18.43 12.47 14.01
C LYS A 183 17.56 11.52 13.19
N HIS A 184 17.61 11.65 11.87
CA HIS A 184 16.70 11.07 10.89
C HIS A 184 17.42 10.17 9.87
N CYS A 185 18.74 10.10 9.91
CA CYS A 185 19.55 9.12 9.19
C CYS A 185 20.44 8.34 10.16
N SER A 186 20.67 7.05 9.90
CA SER A 186 21.63 6.25 10.64
C SER A 186 22.28 5.18 9.75
N PRO A 187 23.48 4.68 10.10
CA PRO A 187 24.10 3.58 9.36
C PRO A 187 23.19 2.34 9.26
N LEU A 188 22.44 2.01 10.32
CA LEU A 188 21.46 0.93 10.29
C LEU A 188 20.39 1.16 9.22
N LEU A 189 19.79 2.35 9.21
CA LEU A 189 18.72 2.70 8.26
C LEU A 189 19.24 2.69 6.82
N VAL A 190 20.42 3.27 6.57
CA VAL A 190 21.02 3.29 5.22
C VAL A 190 21.33 1.87 4.73
N ASN A 191 21.93 1.00 5.56
CA ASN A 191 22.21 -0.37 5.14
C ASN A 191 20.93 -1.18 4.90
N ALA A 192 19.87 -0.98 5.70
CA ALA A 192 18.57 -1.61 5.44
C ALA A 192 17.95 -1.15 4.11
N ILE A 193 18.03 0.16 3.80
CA ILE A 193 17.60 0.73 2.52
C ILE A 193 18.39 0.12 1.36
N LEU A 194 19.72 0.08 1.45
CA LEU A 194 20.59 -0.44 0.38
C LEU A 194 20.41 -1.95 0.17
N ALA A 195 20.17 -2.72 1.23
CA ALA A 195 19.81 -4.13 1.12
C ALA A 195 18.50 -4.30 0.35
N MET A 196 17.45 -3.57 0.75
CA MET A 196 16.16 -3.59 0.06
C MET A 196 16.28 -3.13 -1.40
N ALA A 197 17.04 -2.07 -1.66
CA ALA A 197 17.29 -1.54 -2.99
C ALA A 197 17.90 -2.61 -3.89
N ALA A 198 19.00 -3.23 -3.46
CA ALA A 198 19.69 -4.25 -4.25
C ALA A 198 18.83 -5.51 -4.47
N ASN A 199 18.02 -5.91 -3.47
CA ASN A 199 17.09 -7.04 -3.59
C ASN A 199 15.95 -6.79 -4.58
N THR A 200 15.45 -5.56 -4.65
CA THR A 200 14.33 -5.17 -5.53
C THR A 200 14.78 -4.60 -6.88
N TYR A 201 16.09 -4.45 -7.09
CA TYR A 201 16.66 -3.97 -8.34
C TYR A 201 16.60 -5.08 -9.41
N THR A 202 15.52 -5.11 -10.17
CA THR A 202 15.29 -6.09 -11.25
C THR A 202 15.66 -5.55 -12.64
N SER A 203 15.99 -4.27 -12.74
CA SER A 203 16.22 -3.58 -14.00
C SER A 203 17.07 -2.33 -13.85
N GLY A 204 17.96 -2.08 -14.80
CA GLY A 204 18.64 -0.79 -14.92
C GLY A 204 20.14 -0.89 -15.17
N PRO A 205 20.86 0.25 -15.11
CA PRO A 205 22.29 0.34 -15.37
C PRO A 205 23.15 -0.69 -14.62
N LEU A 206 22.82 -1.05 -13.38
CA LEU A 206 23.63 -1.99 -12.59
C LEU A 206 23.60 -3.40 -13.17
N ILE A 207 22.44 -3.87 -13.62
CA ILE A 207 22.32 -5.18 -14.28
C ILE A 207 23.05 -5.17 -15.63
N ALA A 208 22.90 -4.10 -16.41
CA ALA A 208 23.60 -3.94 -17.68
C ALA A 208 25.14 -3.95 -17.52
N LYS A 209 25.64 -3.42 -16.40
CA LYS A 209 27.05 -3.44 -16.01
C LYS A 209 27.50 -4.76 -15.37
N GLY A 210 26.61 -5.73 -15.18
CA GLY A 210 26.93 -7.06 -14.64
C GLY A 210 27.12 -7.13 -13.12
N PHE A 211 26.57 -6.18 -12.35
CA PHE A 211 26.65 -6.21 -10.89
C PHE A 211 25.93 -7.44 -10.31
N LYS A 212 26.55 -8.09 -9.30
CA LYS A 212 25.96 -9.20 -8.54
C LYS A 212 25.06 -8.68 -7.42
N LEU A 213 23.87 -8.20 -7.78
CA LEU A 213 22.95 -7.53 -6.86
C LEU A 213 22.54 -8.37 -5.64
N ALA A 214 22.38 -9.69 -5.80
CA ALA A 214 22.07 -10.59 -4.69
C ALA A 214 23.18 -10.59 -3.61
N SER A 215 24.45 -10.69 -4.02
CA SER A 215 25.59 -10.65 -3.10
C SER A 215 25.75 -9.28 -2.43
N LEU A 216 25.44 -8.21 -3.17
CA LEU A 216 25.45 -6.86 -2.63
C LEU A 216 24.35 -6.66 -1.58
N SER A 217 23.14 -7.13 -1.88
CA SER A 217 22.01 -7.16 -0.96
C SER A 217 22.33 -7.90 0.34
N GLU A 218 22.93 -9.10 0.25
CA GLU A 218 23.35 -9.87 1.41
C GLU A 218 24.44 -9.17 2.24
N SER A 219 25.36 -8.47 1.59
CA SER A 219 26.42 -7.72 2.27
C SER A 219 25.84 -6.58 3.12
N PHE A 220 24.93 -5.78 2.54
CA PHE A 220 24.24 -4.72 3.26
C PHE A 220 23.33 -5.27 4.37
N LEU A 221 22.61 -6.36 4.09
CA LEU A 221 21.75 -7.01 5.08
C LEU A 221 22.55 -7.51 6.29
N THR A 222 23.71 -8.12 6.05
CA THR A 222 24.60 -8.61 7.11
C THR A 222 25.04 -7.45 8.01
N GLN A 223 25.49 -6.34 7.41
CA GLN A 223 25.87 -5.16 8.17
C GLN A 223 24.69 -4.55 8.93
N ALA A 224 23.50 -4.44 8.30
CA ALA A 224 22.31 -3.93 8.95
C ALA A 224 21.90 -4.81 10.14
N MET A 225 21.90 -6.13 10.00
CA MET A 225 21.55 -7.06 11.07
C MET A 225 22.54 -7.00 12.24
N GLN A 226 23.84 -6.85 11.98
CA GLN A 226 24.84 -6.66 13.04
C GLN A 226 24.58 -5.38 13.85
N ILE A 227 24.27 -4.27 13.17
CA ILE A 227 23.96 -3.01 13.86
C ILE A 227 22.64 -3.14 14.62
N TRP A 228 21.61 -3.74 14.01
CA TRP A 228 20.31 -3.99 14.64
C TRP A 228 20.44 -4.79 15.94
N GLU A 229 21.21 -5.88 15.95
CA GLU A 229 21.45 -6.69 17.15
C GLU A 229 22.10 -5.89 18.29
N SER A 230 22.95 -4.91 17.94
CA SER A 230 23.57 -4.02 18.92
C SER A 230 22.63 -2.92 19.41
N GLU A 231 21.81 -2.34 18.52
CA GLU A 231 20.92 -1.21 18.83
C GLU A 231 19.69 -1.64 19.63
N VAL A 232 19.18 -2.86 19.43
CA VAL A 232 18.01 -3.38 20.17
C VAL A 232 18.27 -3.51 21.68
N LEU A 233 19.53 -3.54 22.10
CA LEU A 233 19.92 -3.57 23.52
C LEU A 233 19.96 -2.19 24.17
N ASN A 234 19.85 -1.12 23.39
CA ASN A 234 19.95 0.27 23.84
C ASN A 234 18.57 0.93 23.88
N GLU A 235 18.54 2.21 24.28
CA GLU A 235 17.33 3.02 24.22
C GLU A 235 16.76 3.10 22.79
N PRO A 236 15.44 2.95 22.62
CA PRO A 236 14.81 3.03 21.31
C PRO A 236 15.06 4.36 20.60
N LYS A 237 15.45 4.27 19.33
CA LYS A 237 15.55 5.43 18.43
C LYS A 237 14.58 5.28 17.27
N LEU A 238 14.15 6.43 16.74
CA LEU A 238 13.23 6.47 15.62
C LEU A 238 13.82 5.79 14.37
N THR A 239 15.09 6.08 14.06
CA THR A 239 15.81 5.47 12.93
C THR A 239 15.94 3.94 13.06
N THR A 240 16.08 3.43 14.28
CA THR A 240 16.12 1.99 14.57
C THR A 240 14.78 1.32 14.24
N ILE A 241 13.65 1.95 14.60
CA ILE A 241 12.30 1.47 14.27
C ILE A 241 12.05 1.52 12.76
N GLN A 242 12.42 2.62 12.09
CA GLN A 242 12.28 2.78 10.65
C GLN A 242 13.09 1.72 9.89
N ALA A 243 14.31 1.45 10.33
CA ALA A 243 15.14 0.40 9.75
C ALA A 243 14.56 -1.00 9.99
N ALA A 244 14.04 -1.26 11.19
CA ALA A 244 13.37 -2.52 11.53
C ALA A 244 12.17 -2.79 10.61
N GLN A 245 11.38 -1.77 10.28
CA GLN A 245 10.29 -1.89 9.32
C GLN A 245 10.80 -2.35 7.95
N ILE A 246 11.89 -1.76 7.45
CA ILE A 246 12.50 -2.13 6.16
C ILE A 246 13.07 -3.55 6.21
N LEU A 247 13.74 -3.93 7.31
CA LEU A 247 14.28 -5.28 7.50
C LEU A 247 13.17 -6.34 7.60
N SER A 248 12.07 -6.03 8.29
CA SER A 248 10.88 -6.88 8.34
C SER A 248 10.30 -7.07 6.93
N LEU A 249 10.11 -5.98 6.18
CA LEU A 249 9.68 -6.04 4.79
C LEU A 249 10.65 -6.85 3.92
N TYR A 250 11.96 -6.67 4.10
CA TYR A 250 12.99 -7.42 3.38
C TYR A 250 12.80 -8.91 3.59
N HIS A 251 12.71 -9.35 4.86
CA HIS A 251 12.54 -10.75 5.19
C HIS A 251 11.21 -11.33 4.68
N ALA A 252 10.14 -10.53 4.66
CA ALA A 252 8.88 -10.92 4.01
C ALA A 252 9.05 -11.13 2.50
N THR A 253 9.83 -10.30 1.79
CA THR A 253 10.08 -10.46 0.34
C THR A 253 10.87 -11.72 -0.02
N VAL A 254 11.74 -12.18 0.87
CA VAL A 254 12.49 -13.43 0.71
C VAL A 254 11.83 -14.61 1.43
N MET A 255 10.56 -14.46 1.84
CA MET A 255 9.73 -15.50 2.47
C MET A 255 10.29 -16.06 3.79
N ARG A 256 11.05 -15.27 4.55
CA ARG A 256 11.49 -15.59 5.92
C ARG A 256 10.58 -14.91 6.94
N ASN A 257 9.32 -15.37 6.98
CA ASN A 257 8.24 -14.74 7.76
C ASN A 257 8.44 -14.88 9.28
N ASP A 258 9.15 -15.90 9.73
CA ASP A 258 9.60 -16.03 11.13
C ASP A 258 10.43 -14.81 11.55
N ILE A 259 11.49 -14.51 10.79
CA ILE A 259 12.37 -13.36 11.06
C ILE A 259 11.62 -12.04 10.85
N ALA A 260 10.81 -11.95 9.79
CA ALA A 260 10.04 -10.74 9.50
C ALA A 260 9.09 -10.39 10.65
N SER A 261 8.41 -11.40 11.23
CA SER A 261 7.50 -11.25 12.36
C SER A 261 8.23 -10.86 13.64
N ASP A 262 9.40 -11.46 13.92
CA ASP A 262 10.18 -11.16 15.11
C ASP A 262 10.70 -9.72 15.12
N ILE A 263 11.26 -9.27 13.98
CA ILE A 263 11.74 -7.89 13.82
C ILE A 263 10.56 -6.91 13.94
N LEU A 264 9.43 -7.21 13.30
CA LEU A 264 8.23 -6.36 13.36
C LEU A 264 7.70 -6.22 14.79
N SER A 265 7.61 -7.33 15.52
CA SER A 265 7.13 -7.34 16.90
C SER A 265 8.02 -6.49 17.82
N ARG A 266 9.35 -6.57 17.63
CA ARG A 266 10.31 -5.71 18.35
C ARG A 266 10.17 -4.25 17.96
N ALA A 267 10.01 -3.95 16.67
CA ALA A 267 9.80 -2.58 16.19
C ALA A 267 8.54 -1.95 16.81
N VAL A 268 7.43 -2.70 16.90
CA VAL A 268 6.21 -2.26 17.56
C VAL A 268 6.43 -2.02 19.05
N ALA A 269 7.15 -2.92 19.75
CA ALA A 269 7.47 -2.73 21.17
C ALA A 269 8.32 -1.47 21.41
N MET A 270 9.31 -1.21 20.55
CA MET A 270 10.14 0.01 20.60
C MET A 270 9.31 1.27 20.30
N ALA A 271 8.41 1.22 19.33
CA ALA A 271 7.51 2.32 19.00
C ALA A 271 6.55 2.66 20.16
N SER A 272 6.05 1.64 20.86
CA SER A 272 5.24 1.83 22.06
C SER A 272 6.03 2.45 23.21
N GLN A 273 7.30 2.09 23.40
CA GLN A 273 8.19 2.73 24.40
C GLN A 273 8.44 4.21 24.10
N LEU A 274 8.42 4.60 22.83
CA LEU A 274 8.50 6.00 22.40
C LEU A 274 7.13 6.69 22.32
N GLU A 275 6.06 6.03 22.75
CA GLU A 275 4.68 6.53 22.74
C GLU A 275 4.19 6.97 21.35
N LEU A 276 4.72 6.38 20.26
CA LEU A 276 4.44 6.80 18.89
C LEU A 276 2.96 6.71 18.49
N PHE A 277 2.19 5.85 19.16
CA PHE A 277 0.78 5.64 18.84
C PHE A 277 -0.18 6.46 19.71
N THR A 278 0.26 6.91 20.88
CA THR A 278 -0.58 7.50 21.92
C THR A 278 -0.28 8.97 22.20
N ALA A 279 0.93 9.45 21.87
CA ALA A 279 1.29 10.84 22.03
C ALA A 279 0.71 11.71 20.90
N SER A 280 0.06 12.82 21.27
CA SER A 280 -0.34 13.85 20.29
C SER A 280 0.85 14.77 20.03
N ASP A 281 1.67 14.43 19.03
CA ASP A 281 2.77 15.28 18.59
C ASP A 281 2.24 16.45 17.74
N ASP A 282 1.45 17.36 18.30
CA ASP A 282 0.82 18.44 17.52
C ASP A 282 1.80 19.51 17.03
N GLU A 283 3.04 19.50 17.52
CA GLU A 283 4.05 20.45 17.07
C GLU A 283 4.52 20.16 15.64
N TRP A 284 4.56 21.20 14.81
CA TRP A 284 5.15 21.17 13.47
C TRP A 284 6.69 21.25 13.53
N THR A 285 7.31 20.40 14.34
CA THR A 285 8.77 20.22 14.39
C THR A 285 9.19 19.10 13.45
N SER A 286 10.45 19.09 13.01
CA SER A 286 11.03 17.98 12.24
C SER A 286 10.89 16.65 12.98
N THR A 287 11.11 16.67 14.31
CA THR A 287 10.92 15.50 15.18
C THR A 287 9.46 15.06 15.23
N GLY A 288 8.51 15.98 15.41
CA GLY A 288 7.08 15.67 15.39
C GLY A 288 6.65 15.05 14.06
N MET A 289 7.08 15.63 12.93
CA MET A 289 6.80 15.08 11.60
C MET A 289 7.39 13.68 11.43
N ALA A 290 8.63 13.45 11.82
CA ALA A 290 9.26 12.14 11.73
C ALA A 290 8.51 11.08 12.57
N ARG A 291 8.06 11.45 13.78
CA ARG A 291 7.28 10.58 14.67
C ARG A 291 5.92 10.21 14.06
N LYS A 292 5.19 11.18 13.51
CA LYS A 292 3.92 10.97 12.78
C LYS A 292 4.07 10.03 11.60
N PHE A 293 5.10 10.23 10.79
CA PHE A 293 5.39 9.36 9.66
C PHE A 293 5.65 7.93 10.11
N THR A 294 6.52 7.77 11.10
CA THR A 294 6.93 6.46 11.60
C THR A 294 5.76 5.71 12.24
N SER A 295 4.89 6.39 13.01
CA SER A 295 3.73 5.75 13.65
C SER A 295 2.72 5.23 12.62
N TRP A 296 2.30 6.06 11.66
CA TRP A 296 1.36 5.67 10.61
C TRP A 296 1.94 4.63 9.65
N SER A 297 3.22 4.76 9.32
CA SER A 297 3.93 3.80 8.50
C SER A 297 3.99 2.42 9.16
N LEU A 298 4.42 2.36 10.43
CA LEU A 298 4.55 1.10 11.15
C LEU A 298 3.20 0.44 11.40
N PHE A 299 2.17 1.23 11.73
CA PHE A 299 0.79 0.77 11.81
C PHE A 299 0.31 0.17 10.48
N SER A 300 0.63 0.83 9.37
CA SER A 300 0.25 0.35 8.04
C SER A 300 0.96 -0.95 7.69
N TRP A 301 2.28 -1.02 7.93
CA TRP A 301 3.05 -2.23 7.64
C TRP A 301 2.58 -3.41 8.49
N GLN A 302 2.36 -3.24 9.80
CA GLN A 302 1.89 -4.36 10.62
C GLN A 302 0.48 -4.83 10.23
N SER A 303 -0.43 -3.90 9.88
CA SER A 303 -1.79 -4.25 9.45
C SER A 303 -1.76 -5.08 8.16
N THR A 304 -0.95 -4.64 7.18
CA THR A 304 -0.70 -5.35 5.93
C THR A 304 -0.07 -6.72 6.21
N TYR A 305 1.01 -6.76 6.97
CA TYR A 305 1.73 -7.99 7.29
C TYR A 305 0.83 -9.03 7.95
N CYS A 306 0.05 -8.63 8.96
CA CYS A 306 -0.87 -9.51 9.67
C CYS A 306 -2.03 -9.99 8.78
N PHE A 307 -2.54 -9.13 7.89
CA PHE A 307 -3.59 -9.50 6.94
C PHE A 307 -3.13 -10.63 6.03
N TYR A 308 -1.96 -10.46 5.39
CA TYR A 308 -1.45 -11.44 4.45
C TYR A 308 -0.98 -12.72 5.13
N ASN A 309 -0.46 -12.64 6.36
CA ASN A 309 0.00 -13.83 7.09
C ASN A 309 -1.06 -14.45 8.00
N PHE A 310 -2.32 -14.01 7.94
CA PHE A 310 -3.41 -14.51 8.78
C PHE A 310 -3.09 -14.47 10.27
N MET A 311 -2.47 -13.38 10.72
CA MET A 311 -2.07 -13.15 12.12
C MET A 311 -3.01 -12.14 12.80
N PRO A 312 -3.19 -12.19 14.13
CA PRO A 312 -3.76 -11.07 14.87
C PRO A 312 -2.87 -9.82 14.70
N PRO A 313 -3.46 -8.61 14.72
CA PRO A 313 -2.67 -7.41 14.62
C PRO A 313 -1.86 -7.18 15.89
N LEU A 314 -0.67 -6.61 15.73
CA LEU A 314 0.23 -6.25 16.83
C LEU A 314 -0.18 -4.91 17.46
N ILE A 315 -0.85 -4.06 16.69
CA ILE A 315 -1.39 -2.77 17.12
C ILE A 315 -2.90 -2.80 16.89
N THR A 316 -3.67 -2.59 17.94
CA THR A 316 -5.13 -2.70 17.86
C THR A 316 -5.79 -1.41 17.40
N GLU A 317 -5.22 -0.26 17.75
CA GLU A 317 -5.79 1.05 17.42
C GLU A 317 -4.87 1.84 16.49
N PRO A 318 -5.41 2.65 15.57
CA PRO A 318 -4.60 3.55 14.76
C PRO A 318 -3.87 4.58 15.62
N PRO A 319 -2.76 5.18 15.13
CA PRO A 319 -2.12 6.29 15.82
C PRO A 319 -3.10 7.43 16.10
N VAL A 320 -3.03 8.05 17.29
CA VAL A 320 -3.91 9.18 17.67
C VAL A 320 -3.70 10.41 16.79
N THR A 321 -2.51 10.56 16.21
CA THR A 321 -2.19 11.71 15.38
C THR A 321 -2.97 11.70 14.07
N ALA A 322 -3.70 12.77 13.79
CA ALA A 322 -4.48 12.88 12.56
C ALA A 322 -3.60 12.86 11.30
N LEU A 323 -4.06 12.14 10.27
CA LEU A 323 -3.49 12.24 8.92
C LEU A 323 -3.95 13.55 8.27
N PRO A 324 -3.04 14.33 7.64
CA PRO A 324 -3.42 15.49 6.85
C PRO A 324 -4.34 15.12 5.69
N ASP A 325 -5.27 15.99 5.33
CA ASP A 325 -6.19 15.77 4.22
C ASP A 325 -5.49 15.70 2.86
N TYR A 326 -6.13 15.08 1.86
CA TYR A 326 -5.55 14.92 0.53
C TYR A 326 -5.10 16.24 -0.11
N ALA A 327 -5.73 17.36 0.24
CA ALA A 327 -5.37 18.69 -0.25
C ALA A 327 -4.07 19.24 0.34
N SER A 328 -3.70 18.85 1.57
CA SER A 328 -2.54 19.38 2.30
C SER A 328 -1.45 18.34 2.56
N VAL A 329 -1.73 17.05 2.33
CA VAL A 329 -0.80 15.96 2.63
C VAL A 329 0.52 16.07 1.86
N SER A 330 0.48 16.52 0.60
CA SER A 330 1.70 16.67 -0.21
C SER A 330 2.71 17.66 0.38
N GLU A 331 2.25 18.72 1.05
CA GLU A 331 3.12 19.70 1.72
C GLU A 331 3.88 19.08 2.89
N SER A 332 3.25 18.13 3.60
CA SER A 332 3.84 17.45 4.75
C SER A 332 4.77 16.29 4.38
N THR A 333 4.62 15.73 3.18
CA THR A 333 5.27 14.45 2.82
C THR A 333 6.56 14.59 2.03
N GLY A 334 6.81 15.75 1.43
CA GLY A 334 7.96 15.93 0.54
C GLY A 334 7.75 15.21 -0.79
N GLU A 335 6.98 15.83 -1.70
CA GLU A 335 6.63 15.23 -2.99
C GLU A 335 7.87 14.76 -3.77
N MET A 336 7.71 13.66 -4.51
CA MET A 336 8.76 13.13 -5.40
C MET A 336 8.38 13.32 -6.85
N PHE A 337 9.38 13.60 -7.67
CA PHE A 337 9.18 13.88 -9.09
C PHE A 337 10.02 12.94 -9.95
N LEU A 338 9.42 12.47 -11.05
CA LEU A 338 10.12 11.76 -12.11
C LEU A 338 10.31 12.66 -13.32
N GLY A 339 11.44 12.56 -13.99
CA GLY A 339 11.69 13.26 -15.26
C GLY A 339 13.10 13.81 -15.32
N ASN A 340 13.40 14.50 -16.41
CA ASN A 340 14.58 15.34 -16.49
C ASN A 340 14.14 16.80 -16.68
N PRO A 341 14.24 17.66 -15.64
CA PRO A 341 13.77 19.04 -15.72
C PRO A 341 14.44 19.86 -16.83
N GLU A 342 15.61 19.43 -17.33
CA GLU A 342 16.31 20.08 -18.44
C GLU A 342 15.70 19.74 -19.81
N ILE A 343 14.98 18.62 -19.93
CA ILE A 343 14.48 18.09 -21.20
C ILE A 343 12.95 18.15 -21.27
N GLU A 344 12.26 17.80 -20.19
CA GLU A 344 10.80 17.65 -20.15
C GLU A 344 10.23 18.00 -18.77
N PRO A 345 8.96 18.44 -18.68
CA PRO A 345 8.33 18.72 -17.40
C PRO A 345 8.31 17.48 -16.52
N THR A 346 8.69 17.66 -15.26
CA THR A 346 8.70 16.60 -14.27
C THR A 346 7.29 16.21 -13.86
N ARG A 347 7.08 14.94 -13.56
CA ARG A 347 5.81 14.37 -13.15
C ARG A 347 5.81 13.99 -11.66
N PRO A 348 4.80 14.38 -10.88
CA PRO A 348 4.71 13.97 -9.48
C PRO A 348 4.41 12.47 -9.33
N LEU A 349 4.89 11.89 -8.24
CA LEU A 349 4.56 10.53 -7.80
C LEU A 349 3.33 10.48 -6.88
N TYR A 350 2.79 11.63 -6.47
CA TYR A 350 1.65 11.73 -5.56
C TYR A 350 1.92 11.00 -4.24
N LEU A 351 3.12 11.22 -3.69
CA LEU A 351 3.61 10.51 -2.50
C LEU A 351 2.66 10.66 -1.31
N GLY A 352 2.26 11.89 -1.00
CA GLY A 352 1.39 12.17 0.14
C GLY A 352 0.01 11.56 0.00
N MET A 353 -0.58 11.64 -1.20
CA MET A 353 -1.87 11.00 -1.48
C MET A 353 -1.77 9.48 -1.34
N THR A 354 -0.67 8.89 -1.82
CA THR A 354 -0.40 7.45 -1.69
C THR A 354 -0.29 7.04 -0.22
N PHE A 355 0.51 7.78 0.56
CA PHE A 355 0.70 7.54 1.99
C PHE A 355 -0.64 7.53 2.74
N ARG A 356 -1.47 8.57 2.55
CA ARG A 356 -2.80 8.66 3.16
C ARG A 356 -3.72 7.52 2.70
N ALA A 357 -3.77 7.24 1.40
CA ALA A 357 -4.63 6.18 0.86
C ALA A 357 -4.29 4.82 1.46
N VAL A 358 -3.00 4.50 1.55
CA VAL A 358 -2.50 3.25 2.15
C VAL A 358 -2.77 3.20 3.65
N ALA A 359 -2.56 4.30 4.37
CA ALA A 359 -2.83 4.35 5.81
C ALA A 359 -4.32 4.11 6.12
N LEU A 360 -5.23 4.77 5.39
CA LEU A 360 -6.68 4.59 5.55
C LEU A 360 -7.16 3.18 5.17
N LEU A 361 -6.56 2.58 4.12
CA LEU A 361 -6.81 1.17 3.81
C LEU A 361 -6.41 0.29 4.99
N ASN A 362 -5.23 0.54 5.56
CA ASN A 362 -4.70 -0.28 6.64
C ASN A 362 -5.51 -0.18 7.94
N VAL A 363 -6.24 0.92 8.19
CA VAL A 363 -7.25 0.96 9.26
C VAL A 363 -8.32 -0.12 9.04
N ILE A 364 -8.83 -0.26 7.81
CA ILE A 364 -9.83 -1.29 7.47
C ILE A 364 -9.22 -2.69 7.60
N LEU A 365 -7.99 -2.90 7.12
CA LEU A 365 -7.30 -4.20 7.26
C LEU A 365 -7.06 -4.55 8.72
N ASN A 366 -6.71 -3.58 9.57
CA ASN A 366 -6.50 -3.82 10.99
C ASN A 366 -7.77 -4.32 11.67
N ASP A 367 -8.93 -3.73 11.37
CA ASP A 367 -10.22 -4.18 11.90
C ASP A 367 -10.61 -5.57 11.38
N ILE A 368 -10.31 -5.86 10.11
CA ILE A 368 -10.47 -7.22 9.56
C ILE A 368 -9.61 -8.21 10.34
N ASN A 369 -8.36 -7.84 10.64
CA ASN A 369 -7.44 -8.65 11.43
C ASN A 369 -7.93 -8.80 12.88
N LEU A 370 -8.45 -7.76 13.53
CA LEU A 370 -8.98 -7.86 14.90
C LEU A 370 -10.11 -8.88 14.99
N THR A 371 -10.99 -8.87 13.99
CA THR A 371 -12.19 -9.72 13.99
C THR A 371 -11.93 -11.16 13.57
N GLY A 372 -10.75 -11.47 13.04
CA GLY A 372 -10.43 -12.82 12.55
C GLY A 372 -11.23 -13.25 11.33
N SER A 373 -11.89 -12.30 10.65
CA SER A 373 -12.83 -12.56 9.54
C SER A 373 -12.23 -13.39 8.38
N ILE A 374 -10.92 -13.30 8.18
CA ILE A 374 -10.17 -14.02 7.15
C ILE A 374 -9.36 -15.21 7.69
N ARG A 375 -9.20 -15.35 9.01
CA ARG A 375 -8.44 -16.44 9.65
C ARG A 375 -9.23 -17.75 9.77
N GLY A 376 -10.50 -17.75 9.34
CA GLY A 376 -11.41 -18.88 9.54
C GLY A 376 -11.73 -19.15 11.02
N THR A 377 -11.35 -18.24 11.91
CA THR A 377 -11.61 -18.31 13.33
C THR A 377 -12.99 -17.71 13.61
N GLU A 378 -13.85 -18.54 14.21
CA GLU A 378 -14.99 -18.19 15.07
C GLU A 378 -16.40 -18.05 14.49
N TYR A 379 -16.62 -17.96 13.18
CA TYR A 379 -18.00 -17.91 12.67
C TYR A 379 -18.33 -18.93 11.58
N PRO A 380 -19.38 -19.77 11.77
CA PRO A 380 -19.96 -20.53 10.68
C PRO A 380 -20.38 -19.59 9.55
N LYS A 381 -20.12 -19.94 8.28
CA LYS A 381 -20.60 -19.16 7.12
C LYS A 381 -22.12 -18.95 7.10
N THR A 382 -22.85 -19.80 7.82
CA THR A 382 -24.30 -19.73 8.04
C THR A 382 -24.72 -18.68 9.07
N SER A 383 -23.78 -18.09 9.80
CA SER A 383 -24.04 -17.02 10.77
C SER A 383 -24.42 -15.73 10.03
N THR A 384 -25.64 -15.26 10.25
CA THR A 384 -26.12 -13.96 9.76
C THR A 384 -25.21 -12.82 10.22
N LEU A 385 -24.70 -12.89 11.47
CA LEU A 385 -23.81 -11.88 12.02
C LEU A 385 -22.49 -11.82 11.24
N ALA A 386 -21.92 -12.97 10.86
CA ALA A 386 -20.70 -13.01 10.07
C ALA A 386 -20.91 -12.47 8.66
N LYS A 387 -22.05 -12.79 8.02
CA LYS A 387 -22.42 -12.20 6.72
C LYS A 387 -22.52 -10.68 6.81
N GLN A 388 -23.23 -10.16 7.81
CA GLN A 388 -23.38 -8.71 8.03
C GLN A 388 -22.04 -8.00 8.27
N GLN A 389 -21.15 -8.63 9.02
CA GLN A 389 -19.82 -8.11 9.27
C GLN A 389 -18.97 -8.04 7.99
N ILE A 390 -18.96 -9.10 7.18
CA ILE A 390 -18.28 -9.11 5.88
C ILE A 390 -18.86 -8.04 4.95
N LEU A 391 -20.19 -7.92 4.88
CA LEU A 391 -20.87 -6.87 4.10
C LEU A 391 -20.44 -5.46 4.57
N THR A 392 -20.28 -5.26 5.87
CA THR A 392 -19.82 -4.00 6.46
C THR A 392 -18.39 -3.67 6.01
N PHE A 393 -17.48 -4.64 6.02
CA PHE A 393 -16.12 -4.44 5.50
C PHE A 393 -16.12 -4.17 3.98
N CYS A 394 -16.94 -4.88 3.19
CA CYS A 394 -17.09 -4.59 1.77
C CYS A 394 -17.59 -3.16 1.51
N ALA A 395 -18.55 -2.68 2.30
CA ALA A 395 -19.05 -1.30 2.20
C ALA A 395 -17.96 -0.28 2.54
N ARG A 396 -17.22 -0.49 3.64
CA ARG A 396 -16.09 0.37 4.04
C ARG A 396 -15.01 0.44 2.96
N LEU A 397 -14.63 -0.70 2.38
CA LEU A 397 -13.65 -0.76 1.28
C LEU A 397 -14.14 0.00 0.04
N ARG A 398 -15.42 -0.14 -0.33
CA ARG A 398 -15.99 0.59 -1.46
C ARG A 398 -16.01 2.09 -1.23
N PHE A 399 -16.40 2.53 -0.02
CA PHE A 399 -16.40 3.93 0.35
C PHE A 399 -14.98 4.51 0.29
N TRP A 400 -14.00 3.83 0.91
CA TRP A 400 -12.59 4.23 0.84
C TRP A 400 -12.10 4.33 -0.60
N PHE A 401 -12.38 3.33 -1.44
CA PHE A 401 -11.92 3.34 -2.83
C PHE A 401 -12.60 4.42 -3.68
N GLY A 402 -13.89 4.71 -3.42
CA GLY A 402 -14.64 5.78 -4.09
C GLY A 402 -14.24 7.18 -3.63
N ALA A 403 -13.61 7.32 -2.46
CA ALA A 403 -13.11 8.58 -1.91
C ALA A 403 -11.65 8.88 -2.31
N LEU A 404 -11.01 8.02 -3.10
CA LEU A 404 -9.64 8.26 -3.58
C LEU A 404 -9.62 9.46 -4.56
N PRO A 405 -8.55 10.27 -4.55
CA PRO A 405 -8.35 11.33 -5.53
C PRO A 405 -8.31 10.79 -6.97
N ASN A 406 -8.71 11.63 -7.93
CA ASN A 406 -8.75 11.29 -9.35
C ASN A 406 -7.38 10.83 -9.89
N GLU A 407 -6.30 11.37 -9.34
CA GLU A 407 -4.91 11.06 -9.68
C GLU A 407 -4.57 9.60 -9.41
N ILE A 408 -5.13 9.02 -8.33
CA ILE A 408 -4.97 7.61 -7.97
C ILE A 408 -6.02 6.76 -8.68
N GLN A 409 -7.28 7.23 -8.68
CA GLN A 409 -8.42 6.49 -9.21
C GLN A 409 -8.32 6.26 -10.72
N ASN A 410 -7.90 7.29 -11.47
CA ASN A 410 -7.81 7.28 -12.95
C ASN A 410 -6.36 7.21 -13.44
N SER A 411 -5.46 6.62 -12.65
CA SER A 411 -4.01 6.61 -12.91
C SER A 411 -3.54 5.84 -14.15
N ASN A 412 -4.46 5.22 -14.91
CA ASN A 412 -4.20 4.39 -16.09
C ASN A 412 -3.10 3.33 -15.91
N ALA A 413 -2.85 2.91 -14.66
CA ALA A 413 -1.78 1.98 -14.29
C ALA A 413 -0.34 2.44 -14.63
N GLU A 414 -0.12 3.75 -14.83
CA GLU A 414 1.21 4.28 -15.20
C GLU A 414 2.18 4.26 -14.02
N LEU A 415 1.67 4.55 -12.81
CA LEU A 415 2.46 4.51 -11.58
C LEU A 415 2.24 3.18 -10.86
N ILE A 416 3.34 2.48 -10.54
CA ILE A 416 3.32 1.13 -9.97
C ILE A 416 2.55 1.08 -8.65
N HIS A 417 2.74 2.08 -7.77
CA HIS A 417 2.09 2.14 -6.47
C HIS A 417 0.61 2.49 -6.54
N HIS A 418 0.16 3.24 -7.56
CA HIS A 418 -1.27 3.42 -7.80
C HIS A 418 -1.92 2.08 -8.20
N LEU A 419 -1.27 1.32 -9.09
CA LEU A 419 -1.76 -0.01 -9.45
C LEU A 419 -1.77 -0.97 -8.24
N ARG A 420 -0.81 -0.86 -7.31
CA ARG A 420 -0.83 -1.60 -6.03
C ARG A 420 -2.07 -1.28 -5.19
N ILE A 421 -2.48 -0.01 -5.09
CA ILE A 421 -3.69 0.39 -4.36
C ILE A 421 -4.94 -0.27 -4.96
N HIS A 422 -5.07 -0.26 -6.30
CA HIS A 422 -6.18 -0.91 -7.00
C HIS A 422 -6.17 -2.43 -6.82
N LEU A 423 -4.97 -3.04 -6.85
CA LEU A 423 -4.80 -4.46 -6.63
C LEU A 423 -5.18 -4.84 -5.19
N ALA A 424 -4.69 -4.09 -4.20
CA ALA A 424 -5.01 -4.29 -2.79
C ALA A 424 -6.52 -4.21 -2.54
N TYR A 425 -7.21 -3.22 -3.12
CA TYR A 425 -8.67 -3.13 -3.09
C TYR A 425 -9.35 -4.42 -3.58
N SER A 426 -9.02 -4.86 -4.80
CA SER A 426 -9.63 -6.05 -5.39
C SER A 426 -9.27 -7.32 -4.61
N HIS A 427 -8.05 -7.39 -4.09
CA HIS A 427 -7.56 -8.53 -3.35
C HIS A 427 -8.26 -8.66 -2.00
N VAL A 428 -8.34 -7.58 -1.22
CA VAL A 428 -8.97 -7.60 0.11
C VAL A 428 -10.46 -7.91 -0.03
N GLN A 429 -11.14 -7.35 -1.04
CA GLN A 429 -12.52 -7.71 -1.34
C GLN A 429 -12.66 -9.20 -1.68
N PHE A 430 -11.79 -9.73 -2.54
CA PHE A 430 -11.83 -11.15 -2.86
C PHE A 430 -11.53 -12.01 -1.62
N ALA A 431 -10.54 -11.68 -0.80
CA ALA A 431 -10.20 -12.45 0.40
C ALA A 431 -11.37 -12.56 1.39
N LEU A 432 -12.13 -11.47 1.57
CA LEU A 432 -13.35 -11.46 2.38
C LEU A 432 -14.46 -12.34 1.78
N LEU A 433 -14.56 -12.43 0.46
CA LEU A 433 -15.65 -13.08 -0.27
C LEU A 433 -15.31 -14.48 -0.79
N GLU A 434 -14.04 -14.86 -0.76
CA GLU A 434 -13.50 -16.13 -1.23
C GLU A 434 -14.25 -17.34 -0.66
N PRO A 435 -14.67 -17.36 0.63
CA PRO A 435 -15.45 -18.47 1.15
C PRO A 435 -16.72 -18.77 0.35
N TRP A 436 -17.43 -17.76 -0.16
CA TRP A 436 -18.65 -17.94 -0.96
C TRP A 436 -18.35 -18.35 -2.39
N VAL A 437 -17.25 -17.84 -2.96
CA VAL A 437 -16.80 -18.25 -4.29
C VAL A 437 -16.38 -19.72 -4.33
N GLN A 438 -15.70 -20.20 -3.29
CA GLN A 438 -15.25 -21.59 -3.19
C GLN A 438 -16.39 -22.60 -3.04
N ASP A 439 -17.52 -22.19 -2.44
CA ASP A 439 -18.69 -23.06 -2.28
C ASP A 439 -19.46 -23.27 -3.60
N GLY A 440 -19.12 -22.50 -4.64
CA GLY A 440 -19.78 -22.56 -5.94
C GLY A 440 -21.03 -21.68 -6.02
N LEU A 441 -21.75 -21.79 -7.13
CA LEU A 441 -22.97 -21.00 -7.36
C LEU A 441 -24.02 -21.33 -6.27
N PRO A 442 -24.52 -20.34 -5.51
CA PRO A 442 -25.60 -20.52 -4.55
C PRO A 442 -26.82 -21.21 -5.13
N SER A 443 -27.49 -22.03 -4.31
CA SER A 443 -28.76 -22.63 -4.70
C SER A 443 -29.88 -21.59 -4.79
N LEU A 444 -30.89 -21.82 -5.63
CA LEU A 444 -32.04 -20.90 -5.81
C LEU A 444 -32.84 -20.61 -4.52
N ILE A 445 -32.64 -21.41 -3.47
CA ILE A 445 -33.35 -21.32 -2.19
C ILE A 445 -32.52 -20.52 -1.17
N GLU A 446 -31.25 -20.23 -1.45
CA GLU A 446 -30.41 -19.40 -0.58
C GLU A 446 -30.87 -17.94 -0.55
N ASP A 447 -30.53 -17.26 0.55
CA ASP A 447 -30.89 -15.87 0.74
C ASP A 447 -30.19 -14.94 -0.29
N LYS A 448 -30.79 -13.75 -0.48
CA LYS A 448 -30.32 -12.73 -1.42
C LYS A 448 -28.89 -12.26 -1.10
N ASP A 449 -28.53 -12.21 0.18
CA ASP A 449 -27.20 -11.76 0.60
C ASP A 449 -26.14 -12.75 0.13
N THR A 450 -26.43 -14.05 0.20
CA THR A 450 -25.52 -15.12 -0.23
C THR A 450 -25.26 -15.07 -1.74
N HIS A 451 -26.31 -14.85 -2.54
CA HIS A 451 -26.17 -14.60 -3.98
C HIS A 451 -25.31 -13.35 -4.26
N SER A 452 -25.57 -12.26 -3.54
CA SER A 452 -24.83 -11.00 -3.70
C SER A 452 -23.35 -11.16 -3.34
N LEU A 453 -23.04 -11.85 -2.23
CA LEU A 453 -21.68 -12.13 -1.78
C LEU A 453 -20.91 -12.96 -2.81
N TYR A 454 -21.55 -14.00 -3.36
CA TYR A 454 -20.96 -14.80 -4.45
C TYR A 454 -20.67 -13.95 -5.69
N GLU A 455 -21.65 -13.20 -6.20
CA GLU A 455 -21.48 -12.37 -7.40
C GLU A 455 -20.38 -11.31 -7.21
N TRP A 456 -20.35 -10.66 -6.04
CA TRP A 456 -19.32 -9.69 -5.71
C TRP A 456 -17.95 -10.35 -5.61
N GLY A 457 -17.87 -11.57 -5.07
CA GLY A 457 -16.64 -12.34 -4.99
C GLY A 457 -16.08 -12.68 -6.37
N ILE A 458 -16.92 -13.15 -7.29
CA ILE A 458 -16.53 -13.42 -8.69
C ILE A 458 -16.02 -12.14 -9.36
N LYS A 459 -16.75 -11.02 -9.23
CA LYS A 459 -16.32 -9.72 -9.80
C LYS A 459 -14.97 -9.28 -9.24
N ALA A 460 -14.76 -9.41 -7.93
CA ALA A 460 -13.50 -9.07 -7.28
C ALA A 460 -12.35 -9.97 -7.76
N GLN A 461 -12.60 -11.28 -7.91
CA GLN A 461 -11.62 -12.24 -8.44
C GLN A 461 -11.20 -11.90 -9.87
N MET A 462 -12.16 -11.62 -10.75
CA MET A 462 -11.90 -11.26 -12.15
C MET A 462 -11.12 -9.94 -12.23
N LYS A 463 -11.55 -8.91 -11.47
CA LYS A 463 -10.83 -7.62 -11.42
C LYS A 463 -9.39 -7.80 -10.95
N ARG A 464 -9.17 -8.63 -9.91
CA ARG A 464 -7.84 -8.94 -9.41
C ARG A 464 -6.96 -9.58 -10.49
N GLN A 465 -7.47 -10.57 -11.22
CA GLN A 465 -6.75 -11.23 -12.31
C GLN A 465 -6.35 -10.24 -13.41
N GLN A 466 -7.30 -9.41 -13.86
CA GLN A 466 -7.04 -8.36 -14.86
C GLN A 466 -5.97 -7.36 -14.41
N LEU A 467 -5.99 -6.94 -13.13
CA LEU A 467 -5.01 -6.03 -12.59
C LEU A 467 -3.61 -6.66 -12.49
N VAL A 468 -3.51 -7.96 -12.16
CA VAL A 468 -2.25 -8.70 -12.17
C VAL A 468 -1.68 -8.80 -13.58
N GLU A 469 -2.52 -9.13 -14.58
CA GLU A 469 -2.10 -9.17 -15.98
C GLU A 469 -1.64 -7.78 -16.47
N LEU A 470 -2.43 -6.74 -16.21
CA LEU A 470 -2.08 -5.37 -16.55
C LEU A 470 -0.76 -4.95 -15.91
N PHE A 471 -0.54 -5.35 -14.66
CA PHE A 471 0.68 -5.07 -13.94
C PHE A 471 1.90 -5.74 -14.59
N HIS A 472 1.80 -7.02 -14.98
CA HIS A 472 2.85 -7.70 -15.73
C HIS A 472 3.11 -7.05 -17.09
N ILE A 473 2.06 -6.64 -17.80
CA ILE A 473 2.18 -5.97 -19.11
C ILE A 473 2.88 -4.62 -18.98
N LYS A 474 2.52 -3.81 -17.97
CA LYS A 474 3.01 -2.44 -17.80
C LYS A 474 4.38 -2.36 -17.12
N HIS A 475 4.64 -3.23 -16.14
CA HIS A 475 5.79 -3.14 -15.25
C HIS A 475 6.73 -4.36 -15.34
N GLY A 476 6.40 -5.40 -16.12
CA GLY A 476 7.30 -6.52 -16.41
C GLY A 476 7.83 -7.25 -15.17
N GLU A 477 9.10 -7.67 -15.21
CA GLU A 477 9.81 -8.31 -14.08
C GLU A 477 10.01 -7.37 -12.88
N ILE A 478 10.06 -6.05 -13.11
CA ILE A 478 10.08 -5.00 -12.07
C ILE A 478 8.86 -5.11 -11.19
N GLY A 479 7.74 -5.38 -11.83
CA GLY A 479 6.54 -5.70 -11.13
C GLY A 479 6.65 -6.98 -10.30
N ALA A 480 7.08 -8.09 -10.92
CA ALA A 480 7.09 -9.41 -10.32
C ALA A 480 7.99 -9.50 -9.06
N GLY A 481 9.15 -8.82 -9.07
CA GLY A 481 10.04 -8.75 -7.90
C GLY A 481 9.46 -7.96 -6.73
N ASN A 482 8.79 -6.84 -7.02
CA ASN A 482 8.14 -6.00 -6.01
C ASN A 482 6.91 -6.65 -5.35
N PHE A 483 6.28 -7.59 -6.04
CA PHE A 483 5.20 -8.40 -5.48
C PHE A 483 5.65 -9.73 -4.92
N ARG A 484 6.94 -10.05 -4.84
CA ARG A 484 7.38 -11.38 -4.40
C ARG A 484 6.85 -11.79 -3.02
N TRP A 485 6.65 -10.82 -2.11
CA TRP A 485 5.97 -11.03 -0.81
C TRP A 485 4.45 -11.20 -0.92
N LEU A 486 3.80 -10.57 -1.91
CA LEU A 486 2.39 -10.74 -2.24
C LEU A 486 2.12 -11.94 -3.17
N HIS A 487 3.14 -12.47 -3.85
CA HIS A 487 3.07 -13.48 -4.90
C HIS A 487 2.42 -14.78 -4.43
N PRO A 488 2.71 -15.29 -3.21
CA PRO A 488 1.97 -16.43 -2.64
C PRO A 488 0.48 -16.15 -2.47
N PHE A 489 0.05 -14.89 -2.28
CA PHE A 489 -1.34 -14.51 -2.00
C PHE A 489 -2.10 -14.03 -3.25
N LEU A 490 -1.38 -13.46 -4.23
CA LEU A 490 -1.93 -13.03 -5.52
C LEU A 490 -2.14 -14.22 -6.47
N LEU A 491 -1.29 -15.24 -6.41
CA LEU A 491 -1.36 -16.44 -7.26
C LEU A 491 -1.76 -17.73 -6.51
N GLY A 492 -1.58 -17.78 -5.19
CA GLY A 492 -1.84 -18.98 -4.38
C GLY A 492 -3.30 -19.20 -3.94
N SER A 493 -4.26 -18.38 -4.39
CA SER A 493 -5.69 -18.75 -4.34
C SER A 493 -6.06 -19.80 -5.41
N LEU A 494 -5.13 -20.67 -5.81
CA LEU A 494 -5.46 -21.94 -6.43
C LEU A 494 -5.98 -22.88 -5.32
N PRO A 495 -7.05 -23.64 -5.57
CA PRO A 495 -7.70 -24.44 -4.54
C PRO A 495 -6.73 -25.51 -4.02
N GLY A 496 -6.18 -25.30 -2.82
CA GLY A 496 -5.27 -26.26 -2.17
C GLY A 496 -4.25 -25.67 -1.17
N GLY A 497 -3.90 -24.38 -1.29
CA GLY A 497 -2.81 -23.77 -0.49
C GLY A 497 -3.10 -23.53 1.00
N ARG A 498 -4.37 -23.58 1.43
CA ARG A 498 -4.77 -23.27 2.82
C ARG A 498 -4.45 -24.38 3.84
N LYS A 499 -3.98 -25.56 3.42
CA LYS A 499 -3.82 -26.73 4.32
C LYS A 499 -2.47 -26.84 5.03
N THR A 500 -1.46 -26.03 4.72
CA THR A 500 -0.08 -26.29 5.19
C THR A 500 0.44 -25.39 6.31
N MET A 501 -0.28 -24.36 6.77
CA MET A 501 0.20 -23.49 7.86
C MET A 501 -0.37 -23.80 9.26
N ALA A 502 -1.29 -24.77 9.38
CA ALA A 502 -1.96 -25.05 10.66
C ALA A 502 -1.29 -26.11 11.55
N SER A 503 -0.08 -26.60 11.25
CA SER A 503 0.53 -27.69 12.04
C SER A 503 2.01 -27.48 12.35
N THR A 504 2.32 -26.54 13.22
CA THR A 504 3.49 -26.62 14.10
C THR A 504 3.19 -25.84 15.38
N GLN A 505 2.51 -26.47 16.33
CA GLN A 505 2.70 -26.16 17.75
C GLN A 505 3.76 -27.13 18.29
N PRO A 506 4.77 -26.66 19.05
CA PRO A 506 5.71 -27.56 19.70
C PRO A 506 5.06 -28.16 20.96
N ILE A 507 5.28 -29.47 21.15
CA ILE A 507 5.09 -30.20 22.41
C ILE A 507 6.20 -29.80 23.38
#